data_AF-A0A8S0YH30-F1
#
_entry.id   AF-A0A8S0YH30-F1
#
_cell.length_a   1.000
_cell.length_b   1.000
_cell.length_c   1.000
_cell.angle_alpha   90.00
_cell.angle_beta   90.00
_cell.angle_gamma   90.00
#
_symmetry.space_group_name_H-M   'P 1'
#
loop_
_entity.id
_entity.type
_entity.pdbx_description
1 polymer ?
#
loop_
_entity_poly.entity_id
_entity_poly.type
_entity_poly.pdbx_seq_one_letter_code
_entity_poly.pdbx_strand_id
1 'polypeptide(L)'
;MDIDIKSITENYRERIQRLALFDPLYKLSNKNSRDRSNKPIDYFNLGFLALLFFFENMLMRNRKTGIRELAEFFQRVNLGRLDLGCEDFEKIARDIIEIFRPPNGKRNSRKFYNWETGREETVQYSIIKAERADFEKNTQYYTLDEQGLELVFATKEYFNEFQLSINQLVLRKQLEKGEFVGALRQIDEMSLDVRNLRDRIMRIKHEVSRNIISNQIYERYKNTIEDINIRLQREDEEFSELQSFVKDTGEKMGNEIVHEKDKKAYELIIKVDRELGQVNYEHRLLLKESIVLKTRALEAAQEALYYSGIDSFNFDQEIAGRLFSSPLPLHASRMLIEPFMFLEMHKEWSPLAVFSRQRIENRSRLKKSQDFLSVSDREETEEDIEIQGNNFKEITSILLDALGDGKDIDLREVAEYMKRSGYENILDRRCFYDYWILLHQKSPVNLKNYESSEKSLFGKSFDLFAQKSDCICVKEIEGVLEVTERFTIKDMNLRLE
;
A
#
# COMPACT_ATOMS: atom_id res chain seq x y z
N MET A 1 21.77 -6.11 -41.30
CA MET A 1 20.62 -6.52 -40.47
C MET A 1 19.44 -6.64 -41.40
N ASP A 2 19.13 -7.86 -41.85
CA ASP A 2 17.92 -8.11 -42.63
C ASP A 2 16.75 -8.14 -41.64
N ILE A 3 15.97 -7.07 -41.65
CA ILE A 3 14.76 -6.99 -40.86
C ILE A 3 13.69 -7.82 -41.58
N ASP A 4 13.21 -8.87 -40.93
CA ASP A 4 12.12 -9.68 -41.48
C ASP A 4 10.81 -8.89 -41.40
N ILE A 5 10.44 -8.27 -42.52
CA ILE A 5 9.26 -7.41 -42.68
C ILE A 5 7.98 -8.17 -42.30
N LYS A 6 7.90 -9.47 -42.58
CA LYS A 6 6.71 -10.27 -42.27
C LYS A 6 6.47 -10.36 -40.76
N SER A 7 7.52 -10.62 -39.99
CA SER A 7 7.45 -10.68 -38.53
C SER A 7 6.98 -9.36 -37.88
N ILE A 8 7.25 -8.21 -38.53
CA ILE A 8 6.84 -6.89 -38.03
C ILE A 8 5.37 -6.61 -38.34
N THR A 9 4.91 -6.99 -39.53
CA THR A 9 3.53 -6.76 -40.00
C THR A 9 2.54 -7.80 -39.51
N GLU A 10 2.98 -8.92 -38.96
CA GLU A 10 2.09 -9.94 -38.39
C GLU A 10 1.19 -9.37 -37.28
N ASN A 11 -0.10 -9.73 -37.35
CA ASN A 11 -1.15 -9.29 -36.42
C ASN A 11 -1.32 -7.76 -36.36
N TYR A 12 -1.01 -7.05 -37.44
CA TYR A 12 -1.11 -5.58 -37.49
C TYR A 12 -2.54 -5.11 -37.20
N ARG A 13 -3.54 -5.82 -37.72
CA ARG A 13 -4.96 -5.56 -37.47
C ARG A 13 -5.31 -5.60 -35.98
N GLU A 14 -4.84 -6.62 -35.26
CA GLU A 14 -5.12 -6.80 -33.83
C GLU A 14 -4.50 -5.67 -33.00
N ARG A 15 -3.28 -5.25 -33.36
CA ARG A 15 -2.61 -4.11 -32.72
C ARG A 15 -3.36 -2.80 -32.95
N ILE A 16 -3.83 -2.56 -34.18
CA ILE A 16 -4.65 -1.38 -34.48
C ILE A 16 -5.99 -1.44 -33.75
N GLN A 17 -6.59 -2.62 -33.60
CA GLN A 17 -7.82 -2.79 -32.83
C GLN A 17 -7.63 -2.38 -31.37
N ARG A 18 -6.53 -2.79 -30.72
CA ARG A 18 -6.20 -2.36 -29.35
C ARG A 18 -6.00 -0.86 -29.23
N LEU A 19 -5.30 -0.25 -30.19
CA LEU A 19 -5.10 1.20 -30.22
C LEU A 19 -6.41 1.97 -30.44
N ALA A 20 -7.33 1.43 -31.26
CA ALA A 20 -8.61 2.05 -31.55
C ALA A 20 -9.52 2.16 -30.31
N LEU A 21 -9.31 1.32 -29.29
CA LEU A 21 -10.04 1.41 -28.02
C LEU A 21 -9.82 2.73 -27.29
N PHE A 22 -8.67 3.39 -27.49
CA PHE A 22 -8.35 4.68 -26.85
C PHE A 22 -8.97 5.88 -27.58
N ASP A 23 -9.41 5.72 -28.83
CA ASP A 23 -9.95 6.82 -29.65
C ASP A 23 -11.12 7.59 -28.99
N PRO A 24 -12.07 6.96 -28.27
CA PRO A 24 -13.11 7.69 -27.56
C PRO A 24 -12.56 8.65 -26.48
N LEU A 25 -11.48 8.28 -25.79
CA LEU A 25 -10.82 9.16 -24.81
C LEU A 25 -10.17 10.35 -25.52
N TYR A 26 -9.50 10.13 -26.65
CA TYR A 26 -8.95 11.24 -27.46
C TYR A 26 -10.04 12.12 -28.10
N LYS A 27 -11.22 11.57 -28.40
CA LYS A 27 -12.37 12.41 -28.82
C LYS A 27 -12.86 13.29 -27.66
N LEU A 28 -12.82 12.78 -26.43
CA LEU A 28 -13.14 13.55 -25.23
C LEU A 28 -12.11 14.65 -24.97
N SER A 29 -10.82 14.43 -25.18
CA SER A 29 -9.80 15.49 -25.02
C SER A 29 -9.99 16.67 -25.98
N ASN A 30 -10.65 16.46 -27.13
CA ASN A 30 -10.92 17.52 -28.10
C ASN A 30 -12.12 18.39 -27.73
N LYS A 31 -12.86 18.09 -26.65
CA LYS A 31 -13.96 18.94 -26.16
C LYS A 31 -13.41 20.07 -25.28
N ASN A 32 -13.63 21.31 -25.72
CA ASN A 32 -13.18 22.52 -25.05
C ASN A 32 -14.32 23.24 -24.29
N SER A 33 -15.13 22.52 -23.51
CA SER A 33 -16.14 23.17 -22.66
C SER A 33 -15.49 23.81 -21.43
N ARG A 34 -16.09 24.89 -20.93
CA ARG A 34 -15.62 25.61 -19.74
C ARG A 34 -16.65 25.56 -18.63
N ASP A 35 -16.19 25.61 -17.39
CA ASP A 35 -17.05 25.72 -16.22
C ASP A 35 -17.61 27.15 -16.07
N ARG A 36 -18.47 27.37 -15.05
CA ARG A 36 -19.07 28.69 -14.79
C ARG A 36 -18.04 29.75 -14.38
N SER A 37 -16.89 29.31 -13.88
CA SER A 37 -15.72 30.10 -13.53
C SER A 37 -14.71 30.24 -14.69
N ASN A 38 -15.08 29.86 -15.92
CA ASN A 38 -14.28 29.95 -17.16
C ASN A 38 -13.00 29.08 -17.20
N LYS A 39 -12.88 28.06 -16.36
CA LYS A 39 -11.81 27.05 -16.39
C LYS A 39 -12.16 25.94 -17.39
N PRO A 40 -11.17 25.38 -18.11
CA PRO A 40 -11.40 24.26 -19.03
C PRO A 40 -11.80 23.00 -18.25
N ILE A 41 -12.81 22.29 -18.74
CA ILE A 41 -13.25 21.00 -18.19
C ILE A 41 -12.43 19.90 -18.84
N ASP A 42 -11.82 19.05 -18.01
CA ASP A 42 -11.01 17.92 -18.48
C ASP A 42 -11.88 16.69 -18.78
N TYR A 43 -12.43 16.65 -19.99
CA TYR A 43 -13.26 15.53 -20.45
C TYR A 43 -12.48 14.22 -20.61
N PHE A 44 -11.17 14.26 -20.84
CA PHE A 44 -10.36 13.06 -20.98
C PHE A 44 -10.30 12.32 -19.64
N ASN A 45 -9.93 13.03 -18.57
CA ASN A 45 -9.80 12.45 -17.25
C ASN A 45 -11.16 12.08 -16.65
N LEU A 46 -12.20 12.88 -16.88
CA LEU A 46 -13.57 12.52 -16.49
C LEU A 46 -14.09 11.30 -17.26
N GLY A 47 -13.74 11.17 -18.55
CA GLY A 47 -14.02 9.99 -19.37
C GLY A 47 -13.38 8.73 -18.82
N PHE A 48 -12.11 8.81 -18.43
CA PHE A 48 -11.41 7.68 -17.81
C PHE A 48 -12.01 7.32 -16.44
N LEU A 49 -12.32 8.31 -15.60
CA LEU A 49 -13.04 8.13 -14.33
C LEU A 49 -14.40 7.45 -14.52
N ALA A 50 -15.13 7.75 -15.59
CA ALA A 50 -16.37 7.07 -15.91
C ALA A 50 -16.15 5.58 -16.21
N LEU A 51 -15.10 5.21 -16.93
CA LEU A 51 -14.76 3.80 -17.18
C LEU A 51 -14.46 3.06 -15.87
N LEU A 52 -13.68 3.67 -14.97
CA LEU A 52 -13.41 3.11 -13.65
C LEU A 52 -14.69 2.96 -12.81
N PHE A 53 -15.58 3.95 -12.87
CA PHE A 53 -16.88 3.88 -12.20
C PHE A 53 -17.74 2.71 -12.70
N PHE A 54 -17.84 2.52 -14.03
CA PHE A 54 -18.59 1.39 -14.57
C PHE A 54 -17.92 0.05 -14.26
N PHE A 55 -16.59 0.00 -14.19
CA PHE A 55 -15.85 -1.18 -13.80
C PHE A 55 -16.11 -1.58 -12.35
N GLU A 56 -15.98 -0.64 -11.40
CA GLU A 56 -16.22 -0.91 -9.97
C GLU A 56 -17.68 -1.34 -9.73
N ASN A 57 -18.65 -0.70 -10.37
CA ASN A 57 -20.05 -1.11 -10.24
C ASN A 57 -20.33 -2.48 -10.87
N MET A 58 -19.63 -2.84 -11.95
CA MET A 58 -19.70 -4.18 -12.53
C MET A 58 -19.14 -5.24 -11.56
N LEU A 59 -18.02 -4.96 -10.89
CA LEU A 59 -17.47 -5.82 -9.84
C LEU A 59 -18.43 -5.96 -8.65
N MET A 60 -19.02 -4.85 -8.19
CA MET A 60 -19.98 -4.81 -7.08
C MET A 60 -21.38 -5.34 -7.45
N ARG A 61 -21.56 -5.85 -8.68
CA ARG A 61 -22.84 -6.34 -9.24
C ARG A 61 -23.97 -5.31 -9.15
N ASN A 62 -23.64 -4.04 -9.12
CA ASN A 62 -24.61 -2.96 -9.11
C ASN A 62 -25.11 -2.71 -10.54
N ARG A 63 -26.34 -3.16 -10.83
CA ARG A 63 -26.95 -3.08 -12.17
C ARG A 63 -27.73 -1.79 -12.42
N LYS A 64 -27.69 -0.83 -11.49
CA LYS A 64 -28.41 0.46 -11.56
C LYS A 64 -27.45 1.61 -11.85
N THR A 65 -26.62 1.47 -12.88
CA THR A 65 -25.65 2.49 -13.29
C THR A 65 -26.10 3.21 -14.56
N GLY A 66 -26.71 4.38 -14.39
CA GLY A 66 -27.16 5.25 -15.46
C GLY A 66 -26.42 6.60 -15.48
N ILE A 67 -26.94 7.53 -16.28
CA ILE A 67 -26.37 8.89 -16.43
C ILE A 67 -26.41 9.65 -15.10
N ARG A 68 -27.48 9.48 -14.32
CA ARG A 68 -27.69 10.19 -13.05
C ARG A 68 -26.70 9.74 -11.99
N GLU A 69 -26.49 8.44 -11.86
CA GLU A 69 -25.57 7.86 -10.89
C GLU A 69 -24.12 8.23 -11.22
N LEU A 70 -23.76 8.31 -12.51
CA LEU A 70 -22.45 8.81 -12.93
C LEU A 70 -22.28 10.30 -12.62
N ALA A 71 -23.33 11.11 -12.80
CA ALA A 71 -23.30 12.54 -12.48
C ALA A 71 -23.15 12.79 -10.96
N GLU A 72 -23.87 12.02 -10.13
CA GLU A 72 -23.72 12.05 -8.66
C GLU A 72 -22.31 11.64 -8.23
N PHE A 73 -21.74 10.63 -8.88
CA PHE A 73 -20.35 10.22 -8.64
C PHE A 73 -19.38 11.37 -8.95
N PHE A 74 -19.50 12.02 -10.11
CA PHE A 74 -18.65 13.17 -10.44
C PHE A 74 -18.80 14.32 -9.46
N GLN A 75 -20.02 14.61 -8.98
CA GLN A 75 -20.23 15.64 -7.96
C GLN A 75 -19.48 15.33 -6.66
N ARG A 76 -19.51 14.07 -6.20
CA ARG A 76 -18.80 13.65 -4.98
C ARG A 76 -17.28 13.76 -5.14
N VAL A 77 -16.76 13.36 -6.32
CA VAL A 77 -15.32 13.41 -6.61
C VAL A 77 -14.82 14.85 -6.81
N ASN A 78 -15.69 15.77 -7.25
CA ASN A 78 -15.30 17.13 -7.60
C ASN A 78 -14.74 17.94 -6.42
N LEU A 79 -15.20 17.71 -5.17
CA LEU A 79 -14.70 18.39 -3.96
C LEU A 79 -14.52 19.93 -4.10
N GLY A 80 -15.35 20.59 -4.93
CA GLY A 80 -15.28 22.03 -5.19
C GLY A 80 -14.24 22.49 -6.23
N ARG A 81 -13.59 21.58 -6.96
CA ARG A 81 -12.54 21.90 -7.95
C ARG A 81 -13.08 22.53 -9.23
N LEU A 82 -14.23 22.07 -9.71
CA LEU A 82 -14.98 22.61 -10.85
C LEU A 82 -16.22 23.34 -10.34
N ASP A 83 -16.46 24.54 -10.87
CA ASP A 83 -17.65 25.33 -10.56
C ASP A 83 -18.80 24.95 -11.51
N LEU A 84 -19.51 23.87 -11.16
CA LEU A 84 -20.56 23.25 -11.97
C LEU A 84 -21.79 22.94 -11.11
N GLY A 85 -22.99 23.17 -11.67
CA GLY A 85 -24.25 22.77 -11.05
C GLY A 85 -24.59 21.30 -11.31
N CYS A 86 -25.60 20.77 -10.62
CA CYS A 86 -26.02 19.38 -10.77
C CYS A 86 -26.38 19.01 -12.23
N GLU A 87 -27.06 19.92 -12.93
CA GLU A 87 -27.44 19.76 -14.33
C GLU A 87 -26.23 19.72 -15.27
N ASP A 88 -25.15 20.43 -14.93
CA ASP A 88 -23.95 20.48 -15.76
C ASP A 88 -23.16 19.17 -15.65
N PHE A 89 -23.13 18.55 -14.46
CA PHE A 89 -22.60 17.18 -14.29
C PHE A 89 -23.42 16.14 -15.05
N GLU A 90 -24.75 16.28 -15.11
CA GLU A 90 -25.60 15.37 -15.89
C GLU A 90 -25.33 15.51 -17.40
N LYS A 91 -25.10 16.74 -17.89
CA LYS A 91 -24.68 16.98 -19.28
C LYS A 91 -23.32 16.33 -19.57
N ILE A 92 -22.34 16.48 -18.68
CA ILE A 92 -21.02 15.86 -18.84
C ILE A 92 -21.11 14.33 -18.86
N ALA A 93 -21.89 13.74 -17.94
CA ALA A 93 -22.11 12.30 -17.91
C ALA A 93 -22.77 11.80 -19.21
N ARG A 94 -23.76 12.52 -19.72
CA ARG A 94 -24.42 12.20 -21.01
C ARG A 94 -23.45 12.29 -22.19
N ASP A 95 -22.68 13.36 -22.26
CA ASP A 95 -21.66 13.60 -23.28
C ASP A 95 -20.63 12.47 -23.34
N ILE A 96 -20.16 12.00 -22.19
CA ILE A 96 -19.19 10.90 -22.07
C ILE A 96 -19.81 9.59 -22.55
N ILE A 97 -21.05 9.29 -22.11
CA ILE A 97 -21.76 8.07 -22.49
C ILE A 97 -22.04 8.04 -23.99
N GLU A 98 -22.43 9.17 -24.61
CA GLU A 98 -22.67 9.25 -26.06
C GLU A 98 -21.41 9.01 -26.89
N ILE A 99 -20.24 9.42 -26.39
CA ILE A 99 -18.96 9.16 -27.07
C ILE A 99 -18.54 7.70 -26.94
N PHE A 100 -18.75 7.08 -25.77
CA PHE A 100 -18.50 5.66 -25.56
C PHE A 100 -19.50 4.76 -26.29
N ARG A 101 -20.74 5.21 -26.42
CA ARG A 101 -21.82 4.52 -27.13
C ARG A 101 -22.67 5.52 -27.93
N PRO A 102 -22.42 5.66 -29.23
CA PRO A 102 -23.20 6.55 -30.09
C PRO A 102 -24.71 6.23 -30.04
N PRO A 103 -25.59 7.24 -29.98
CA PRO A 103 -27.04 7.07 -29.83
C PRO A 103 -27.69 6.34 -31.01
N ASN A 104 -27.02 6.29 -32.17
CA ASN A 104 -27.47 5.61 -33.38
C ASN A 104 -27.40 4.08 -33.29
N GLY A 105 -26.96 3.51 -32.15
CA GLY A 105 -26.78 2.06 -31.96
C GLY A 105 -25.65 1.45 -32.78
N LYS A 106 -24.92 2.26 -33.55
CA LYS A 106 -23.75 1.84 -34.33
C LYS A 106 -22.54 1.73 -33.41
N ARG A 107 -21.81 0.62 -33.53
CA ARG A 107 -20.51 0.43 -32.89
C ARG A 107 -19.53 1.52 -33.36
N ASN A 108 -18.65 1.95 -32.47
CA ASN A 108 -17.56 2.83 -32.85
C ASN A 108 -16.68 2.12 -33.88
N SER A 109 -16.08 2.86 -34.80
CA SER A 109 -15.25 2.27 -35.85
C SER A 109 -14.08 3.15 -36.22
N ARG A 110 -12.99 2.51 -36.61
CA ARG A 110 -11.77 3.15 -37.11
C ARG A 110 -11.40 2.51 -38.45
N LYS A 111 -11.23 3.36 -39.47
CA LYS A 111 -10.67 2.97 -40.77
C LYS A 111 -9.15 3.08 -40.71
N PHE A 112 -8.44 2.10 -41.24
CA PHE A 112 -6.98 2.10 -41.29
C PHE A 112 -6.49 1.28 -42.48
N TYR A 113 -5.26 1.56 -42.90
CA TYR A 113 -4.58 0.75 -43.91
C TYR A 113 -3.85 -0.40 -43.22
N ASN A 114 -4.20 -1.63 -43.56
CA ASN A 114 -3.55 -2.82 -43.02
C ASN A 114 -2.30 -3.15 -43.86
N TRP A 115 -1.12 -2.94 -43.28
CA TRP A 115 0.16 -3.19 -43.94
C TRP A 115 0.48 -4.68 -44.11
N GLU A 116 -0.23 -5.56 -43.41
CA GLU A 116 -0.12 -7.02 -43.56
C GLU A 116 -0.85 -7.51 -44.82
N THR A 117 -2.05 -6.99 -45.08
CA THR A 117 -2.91 -7.41 -46.21
C THR A 117 -2.86 -6.46 -47.41
N GLY A 118 -2.28 -5.26 -47.24
CA GLY A 118 -2.18 -4.22 -48.26
C GLY A 118 -3.52 -3.53 -48.60
N ARG A 119 -4.52 -3.62 -47.72
CA ARG A 119 -5.90 -3.15 -47.96
C ARG A 119 -6.36 -2.17 -46.88
N GLU A 120 -7.29 -1.29 -47.24
CA GLU A 120 -8.04 -0.53 -46.24
C GLU A 120 -9.04 -1.45 -45.52
N GLU A 121 -8.93 -1.50 -44.21
CA GLU A 121 -9.79 -2.26 -43.34
C GLU A 121 -10.47 -1.35 -42.31
N THR A 122 -11.57 -1.83 -41.74
CA THR A 122 -12.29 -1.14 -40.67
C THR A 122 -12.43 -2.06 -39.48
N VAL A 123 -12.02 -1.59 -38.31
CA VAL A 123 -12.27 -2.27 -37.04
C VAL A 123 -13.45 -1.59 -36.35
N GLN A 124 -14.37 -2.40 -35.83
CA GLN A 124 -15.50 -1.94 -35.02
C GLN A 124 -15.29 -2.35 -33.57
N TYR A 125 -15.65 -1.45 -32.65
CA TYR A 125 -15.52 -1.66 -31.23
C TYR A 125 -16.63 -1.00 -30.42
N SER A 126 -16.81 -1.47 -29.18
CA SER A 126 -17.87 -1.06 -28.26
C SER A 126 -17.30 -1.01 -26.84
N ILE A 127 -17.41 0.15 -26.17
CA ILE A 127 -16.85 0.34 -24.83
C ILE A 127 -17.89 0.04 -23.75
N ILE A 128 -19.15 0.41 -24.00
CA ILE A 128 -20.27 0.28 -23.07
C ILE A 128 -21.46 -0.34 -23.81
N LYS A 129 -22.17 -1.26 -23.16
CA LYS A 129 -23.43 -1.86 -23.62
C LYS A 129 -24.60 -1.47 -22.70
N ALA A 130 -25.81 -1.50 -23.25
CA ALA A 130 -27.02 -1.32 -22.45
C ALA A 130 -27.47 -2.67 -21.86
N GLU A 131 -27.85 -2.68 -20.58
CA GLU A 131 -28.27 -3.92 -19.90
C GLU A 131 -29.79 -3.98 -19.69
N ARG A 132 -30.36 -3.03 -18.93
CA ARG A 132 -31.80 -2.96 -18.63
C ARG A 132 -32.28 -1.51 -18.79
N ALA A 133 -33.51 -1.35 -19.29
CA ALA A 133 -34.20 -0.07 -19.33
C ALA A 133 -35.38 -0.13 -18.35
N ASP A 134 -35.48 0.87 -17.49
CA ASP A 134 -36.66 1.06 -16.64
C ASP A 134 -37.62 2.00 -17.38
N PHE A 135 -38.67 1.43 -17.97
CA PHE A 135 -39.66 2.16 -18.77
C PHE A 135 -40.51 3.11 -17.91
N GLU A 136 -40.62 2.89 -16.60
CA GLU A 136 -41.39 3.77 -15.70
C GLU A 136 -40.61 5.05 -15.35
N LYS A 137 -39.28 4.95 -15.28
CA LYS A 137 -38.39 6.09 -14.95
C LYS A 137 -37.70 6.71 -16.16
N ASN A 138 -37.91 6.15 -17.36
CA ASN A 138 -37.21 6.51 -18.59
C ASN A 138 -35.67 6.52 -18.42
N THR A 139 -35.14 5.59 -17.63
CA THR A 139 -33.71 5.49 -17.32
C THR A 139 -33.11 4.27 -18.00
N GLN A 140 -32.03 4.49 -18.74
CA GLN A 140 -31.23 3.43 -19.35
C GLN A 140 -29.99 3.15 -18.50
N TYR A 141 -29.77 1.88 -18.17
CA TYR A 141 -28.60 1.42 -17.43
C TYR A 141 -27.54 0.85 -18.37
N TYR A 142 -26.29 1.09 -18.01
CA TYR A 142 -25.10 0.84 -18.82
C TYR A 142 -24.09 -0.01 -18.06
N THR A 143 -23.44 -0.93 -18.77
CA THR A 143 -22.33 -1.75 -18.26
C THR A 143 -21.17 -1.76 -19.25
N LEU A 144 -19.96 -2.02 -18.76
CA LEU A 144 -18.80 -2.19 -19.65
C LEU A 144 -18.99 -3.39 -20.56
N ASP A 145 -18.61 -3.20 -21.81
CA ASP A 145 -18.49 -4.26 -22.79
C ASP A 145 -17.10 -4.89 -22.74
N GLU A 146 -16.90 -6.07 -23.34
CA GLU A 146 -15.62 -6.82 -23.25
C GLU A 146 -14.40 -5.98 -23.68
N GLN A 147 -14.57 -5.14 -24.70
CA GLN A 147 -13.52 -4.25 -25.20
C GLN A 147 -13.34 -2.98 -24.35
N GLY A 148 -14.36 -2.56 -23.60
CA GLY A 148 -14.24 -1.52 -22.60
C GLY A 148 -13.44 -2.01 -21.37
N LEU A 149 -13.59 -3.29 -21.03
CA LEU A 149 -12.75 -3.94 -20.03
C LEU A 149 -11.29 -4.03 -20.50
N GLU A 150 -11.05 -4.43 -21.75
CA GLU A 150 -9.69 -4.47 -22.33
C GLU A 150 -8.99 -3.10 -22.26
N LEU A 151 -9.72 -1.99 -22.46
CA LEU A 151 -9.19 -0.63 -22.33
C LEU A 151 -8.79 -0.29 -20.88
N VAL A 152 -9.63 -0.62 -19.90
CA VAL A 152 -9.33 -0.41 -18.48
C VAL A 152 -8.13 -1.25 -18.08
N PHE A 153 -8.07 -2.51 -18.51
CA PHE A 153 -6.95 -3.42 -18.28
C PHE A 153 -5.65 -2.97 -18.95
N ALA A 154 -5.71 -2.33 -20.12
CA ALA A 154 -4.50 -1.81 -20.77
C ALA A 154 -3.79 -0.72 -19.94
N THR A 155 -4.46 -0.12 -18.94
CA THR A 155 -3.80 0.76 -17.98
C THR A 155 -3.01 -0.06 -16.95
N LYS A 156 -1.67 0.05 -17.02
CA LYS A 156 -0.68 -0.84 -16.38
C LYS A 156 -0.85 -1.10 -14.87
N GLU A 157 -1.50 -0.20 -14.15
CA GLU A 157 -1.76 -0.38 -12.71
C GLU A 157 -2.91 -1.37 -12.45
N TYR A 158 -3.97 -1.35 -13.27
CA TYR A 158 -5.15 -2.18 -13.05
C TYR A 158 -4.97 -3.65 -13.46
N PHE A 159 -4.23 -3.95 -14.54
CA PHE A 159 -4.03 -5.35 -14.96
C PHE A 159 -3.29 -6.18 -13.92
N ASN A 160 -2.22 -5.62 -13.34
CA ASN A 160 -1.44 -6.30 -12.30
C ASN A 160 -2.20 -6.40 -10.97
N GLU A 161 -3.15 -5.49 -10.72
CA GLU A 161 -3.85 -5.38 -9.45
C GLU A 161 -5.16 -6.15 -9.37
N PHE A 162 -5.78 -6.45 -10.52
CA PHE A 162 -7.05 -7.18 -10.60
C PHE A 162 -6.95 -8.49 -11.39
N GLN A 163 -5.74 -8.95 -11.73
CA GLN A 163 -5.51 -10.15 -12.54
C GLN A 163 -6.28 -11.37 -12.00
N LEU A 164 -6.26 -11.56 -10.68
CA LEU A 164 -6.95 -12.66 -10.02
C LEU A 164 -8.48 -12.53 -10.11
N SER A 165 -9.01 -11.33 -9.85
CA SER A 165 -10.45 -11.01 -10.01
C SER A 165 -10.95 -11.18 -11.46
N ILE A 166 -10.13 -10.81 -12.45
CA ILE A 166 -10.44 -11.01 -13.88
C ILE A 166 -10.50 -12.49 -14.22
N ASN A 167 -9.51 -13.24 -13.75
CA ASN A 167 -9.42 -14.67 -13.99
C ASN A 167 -10.59 -15.43 -13.35
N GLN A 168 -11.08 -14.99 -12.18
CA GLN A 168 -12.32 -15.51 -11.58
C GLN A 168 -13.55 -15.28 -12.47
N LEU A 169 -13.70 -14.08 -13.04
CA LEU A 169 -14.82 -13.77 -13.94
C LEU A 169 -14.78 -14.61 -15.23
N VAL A 170 -13.59 -14.74 -15.84
CA VAL A 170 -13.40 -15.56 -17.03
C VAL A 170 -13.69 -17.03 -16.73
N LEU A 171 -13.20 -17.53 -15.59
CA LEU A 171 -13.44 -18.89 -15.12
C LEU A 171 -14.94 -19.15 -14.98
N ARG A 172 -15.69 -18.27 -14.29
CA ARG A 172 -17.15 -18.40 -14.16
C ARG A 172 -17.81 -18.45 -15.53
N LYS A 173 -17.40 -17.58 -16.47
CA LYS A 173 -18.00 -17.55 -17.81
C LYS A 173 -17.71 -18.80 -18.63
N GLN A 174 -16.52 -19.37 -18.51
CA GLN A 174 -16.15 -20.63 -19.15
C GLN A 174 -16.94 -21.80 -18.58
N LEU A 175 -17.14 -21.83 -17.26
CA LEU A 175 -17.95 -22.85 -16.59
C LEU A 175 -19.43 -22.76 -17.00
N GLU A 176 -20.01 -21.56 -17.11
CA GLU A 176 -21.37 -21.35 -17.64
C GLU A 176 -21.54 -21.89 -19.07
N LYS A 177 -20.49 -21.80 -19.90
CA LYS A 177 -20.48 -22.30 -21.29
C LYS A 177 -20.16 -23.79 -21.40
N GLY A 178 -19.77 -24.45 -20.30
CA GLY A 178 -19.31 -25.85 -20.31
C GLY A 178 -17.88 -26.05 -20.86
N GLU A 179 -17.08 -24.98 -20.94
CA GLU A 179 -15.71 -25.02 -21.48
C GLU A 179 -14.69 -25.39 -20.38
N PHE A 180 -14.74 -26.64 -19.88
CA PHE A 180 -13.95 -27.06 -18.71
C PHE A 180 -12.44 -27.10 -18.92
N VAL A 181 -11.98 -27.32 -20.16
CA VAL A 181 -10.54 -27.28 -20.47
C VAL A 181 -10.00 -25.84 -20.40
N GLY A 182 -10.79 -24.87 -20.86
CA GLY A 182 -10.46 -23.45 -20.70
C GLY A 182 -10.45 -23.05 -19.23
N ALA A 183 -11.44 -23.52 -18.47
CA ALA A 183 -11.55 -23.29 -17.03
C ALA A 183 -10.31 -23.79 -16.26
N LEU A 184 -9.78 -24.98 -16.59
CA LEU A 184 -8.57 -25.50 -15.95
C LEU A 184 -7.35 -24.60 -16.22
N ARG A 185 -7.15 -24.15 -17.45
CA ARG A 185 -6.08 -23.21 -17.78
C ARG A 185 -6.25 -21.89 -17.02
N GLN A 186 -7.49 -21.43 -16.86
CA GLN A 186 -7.75 -20.21 -16.11
C GLN A 186 -7.39 -20.36 -14.63
N ILE A 187 -7.65 -21.54 -14.03
CA ILE A 187 -7.23 -21.86 -12.66
C ILE A 187 -5.69 -21.89 -12.54
N ASP A 188 -4.99 -22.42 -13.54
CA ASP A 188 -3.51 -22.40 -13.56
C ASP A 188 -2.98 -20.95 -13.58
N GLU A 189 -3.58 -20.07 -14.38
CA GLU A 189 -3.24 -18.64 -14.41
C GLU A 189 -3.52 -17.98 -13.04
N MET A 190 -4.65 -18.30 -12.40
CA MET A 190 -4.96 -17.85 -11.04
C MET A 190 -3.94 -18.33 -10.00
N SER A 191 -3.45 -19.57 -10.11
CA SER A 191 -2.42 -20.10 -9.21
C SER A 191 -1.11 -19.30 -9.32
N LEU A 192 -0.72 -18.94 -10.55
CA LEU A 192 0.46 -18.10 -10.77
C LEU A 192 0.27 -16.70 -10.18
N ASP A 193 -0.92 -16.12 -10.30
CA ASP A 193 -1.23 -14.80 -9.73
C ASP A 193 -1.15 -14.80 -8.20
N VAL A 194 -1.71 -15.83 -7.56
CA VAL A 194 -1.61 -16.03 -6.11
C VAL A 194 -0.14 -16.13 -5.67
N ARG A 195 0.71 -16.84 -6.43
CA ARG A 195 2.16 -16.92 -6.15
C ARG A 195 2.86 -15.57 -6.32
N ASN A 196 2.57 -14.84 -7.39
CA ASN A 196 3.14 -13.51 -7.61
C ASN A 196 2.74 -12.52 -6.51
N LEU A 197 1.48 -12.60 -6.05
CA LEU A 197 0.98 -11.78 -4.96
C LEU A 197 1.68 -12.13 -3.64
N ARG A 198 1.92 -13.42 -3.38
CA ARG A 198 2.72 -13.89 -2.23
C ARG A 198 4.11 -13.27 -2.24
N ASP A 199 4.82 -13.32 -3.37
CA ASP A 199 6.17 -12.77 -3.50
C ASP A 199 6.18 -11.25 -3.33
N ARG A 200 5.12 -10.56 -3.77
CA ARG A 200 4.93 -9.12 -3.52
C ARG A 200 4.72 -8.83 -2.03
N ILE A 201 3.83 -9.57 -1.35
CA ILE A 201 3.60 -9.42 0.10
C ILE A 201 4.89 -9.71 0.88
N MET A 202 5.66 -10.71 0.48
CA MET A 202 6.94 -11.03 1.12
C MET A 202 7.97 -9.90 0.94
N ARG A 203 8.08 -9.30 -0.26
CA ARG A 203 8.92 -8.12 -0.49
C ARG A 203 8.49 -6.93 0.35
N ILE A 204 7.20 -6.61 0.37
CA ILE A 204 6.65 -5.54 1.21
C ILE A 204 6.95 -5.81 2.69
N LYS A 205 6.79 -7.06 3.15
CA LYS A 205 7.16 -7.43 4.52
C LYS A 205 8.63 -7.14 4.81
N HIS A 206 9.54 -7.51 3.92
CA HIS A 206 10.97 -7.21 4.09
C HIS A 206 11.28 -5.71 4.02
N GLU A 207 10.60 -4.95 3.17
CA GLU A 207 10.77 -3.50 3.06
C GLU A 207 10.23 -2.76 4.29
N VAL A 208 9.06 -3.16 4.78
CA VAL A 208 8.48 -2.65 6.03
C VAL A 208 9.41 -2.96 7.20
N SER A 209 9.92 -4.19 7.32
CA SER A 209 10.86 -4.54 8.39
C SER A 209 12.20 -3.80 8.32
N ARG A 210 12.64 -3.36 7.13
CA ARG A 210 13.89 -2.59 6.95
C ARG A 210 13.73 -1.10 7.21
N ASN A 211 12.64 -0.50 6.75
CA ASN A 211 12.46 0.96 6.68
C ASN A 211 11.47 1.52 7.71
N ILE A 212 11.34 0.89 8.88
CA ILE A 212 10.34 1.24 9.90
C ILE A 212 10.50 2.70 10.39
N ILE A 213 11.70 3.27 10.29
CA ILE A 213 12.05 4.61 10.81
C ILE A 213 11.47 5.75 9.93
N SER A 214 11.15 5.50 8.66
CA SER A 214 10.69 6.52 7.70
C SER A 214 9.15 6.60 7.58
N ASN A 215 8.55 7.66 8.14
CA ASN A 215 7.08 7.87 8.19
C ASN A 215 6.39 7.93 6.81
N GLN A 216 7.06 8.47 5.78
CA GLN A 216 6.51 8.52 4.41
C GLN A 216 6.40 7.13 3.77
N ILE A 217 7.38 6.27 4.06
CA ILE A 217 7.47 4.91 3.55
C ILE A 217 6.47 4.02 4.31
N TYR A 218 6.35 4.22 5.63
CA TYR A 218 5.37 3.55 6.47
C TYR A 218 3.92 3.81 6.02
N GLU A 219 3.49 5.07 5.85
CA GLU A 219 2.12 5.38 5.41
C GLU A 219 1.84 4.83 4.00
N ARG A 220 2.82 4.88 3.09
CA ARG A 220 2.69 4.28 1.76
C ARG A 220 2.47 2.76 1.83
N TYR A 221 3.26 2.03 2.62
CA TYR A 221 3.10 0.59 2.76
C TYR A 221 1.84 0.21 3.54
N LYS A 222 1.49 0.98 4.57
CA LYS A 222 0.24 0.80 5.32
C LYS A 222 -0.96 0.89 4.39
N ASN A 223 -1.06 1.95 3.58
CA ASN A 223 -2.13 2.10 2.59
C ASN A 223 -2.11 0.95 1.58
N THR A 224 -0.92 0.59 1.08
CA THR A 224 -0.77 -0.54 0.14
C THR A 224 -1.23 -1.88 0.75
N ILE A 225 -0.89 -2.16 2.02
CA ILE A 225 -1.28 -3.37 2.75
C ILE A 225 -2.77 -3.36 3.07
N GLU A 226 -3.35 -2.20 3.38
CA GLU A 226 -4.79 -2.06 3.58
C GLU A 226 -5.56 -2.32 2.29
N ASP A 227 -5.11 -1.75 1.17
CA ASP A 227 -5.71 -1.99 -0.14
C ASP A 227 -5.59 -3.47 -0.57
N ILE A 228 -4.44 -4.12 -0.31
CA ILE A 228 -4.28 -5.56 -0.54
C ILE A 228 -5.22 -6.38 0.34
N ASN A 229 -5.37 -6.04 1.63
CA ASN A 229 -6.26 -6.76 2.54
C ASN A 229 -7.73 -6.64 2.14
N ILE A 230 -8.20 -5.43 1.81
CA ILE A 230 -9.59 -5.21 1.38
C ILE A 230 -9.88 -6.01 0.10
N ARG A 231 -8.93 -6.02 -0.85
CA ARG A 231 -9.06 -6.80 -2.09
C ARG A 231 -9.07 -8.31 -1.84
N LEU A 232 -8.10 -8.83 -1.10
CA LEU A 232 -8.04 -10.26 -0.77
C LEU A 232 -9.31 -10.73 -0.06
N GLN A 233 -9.90 -9.89 0.80
CA GLN A 233 -11.15 -10.22 1.47
C GLN A 233 -12.33 -10.32 0.50
N ARG A 234 -12.45 -9.36 -0.43
CA ARG A 234 -13.48 -9.40 -1.50
C ARG A 234 -13.29 -10.61 -2.43
N GLU A 235 -12.05 -10.92 -2.78
CA GLU A 235 -11.74 -12.07 -3.64
C GLU A 235 -12.05 -13.42 -2.97
N ASP A 236 -11.89 -13.55 -1.65
CA ASP A 236 -12.23 -14.77 -0.90
C ASP A 236 -13.75 -15.05 -0.91
N GLU A 237 -14.56 -13.99 -0.86
CA GLU A 237 -16.02 -14.09 -1.02
C GLU A 237 -16.37 -14.62 -2.43
N GLU A 238 -15.76 -14.06 -3.48
CA GLU A 238 -15.95 -14.52 -4.86
C GLU A 238 -15.45 -15.95 -5.09
N PHE A 239 -14.31 -16.34 -4.50
CA PHE A 239 -13.83 -17.73 -4.53
C PHE A 239 -14.83 -18.70 -3.90
N SER A 240 -15.43 -18.31 -2.78
CA SER A 240 -16.42 -19.12 -2.08
C SER A 240 -17.68 -19.33 -2.92
N GLU A 241 -18.16 -18.27 -3.57
CA GLU A 241 -19.27 -18.38 -4.51
C GLU A 241 -18.92 -19.23 -5.73
N LEU A 242 -17.72 -19.06 -6.29
CA LEU A 242 -17.30 -19.80 -7.48
C LEU A 242 -17.14 -21.30 -7.18
N GLN A 243 -16.64 -21.66 -5.98
CA GLN A 243 -16.66 -23.04 -5.51
C GLN A 243 -18.08 -23.60 -5.35
N SER A 244 -19.02 -22.84 -4.77
CA SER A 244 -20.41 -23.30 -4.71
C SER A 244 -20.99 -23.52 -6.10
N PHE A 245 -20.68 -22.65 -7.06
CA PHE A 245 -21.14 -22.77 -8.43
C PHE A 245 -20.58 -24.01 -9.15
N VAL A 246 -19.28 -24.32 -8.95
CA VAL A 246 -18.66 -25.53 -9.49
C VAL A 246 -19.30 -26.79 -8.89
N LYS A 247 -19.55 -26.80 -7.58
CA LYS A 247 -20.24 -27.92 -6.91
C LYS A 247 -21.66 -28.12 -7.42
N ASP A 248 -22.45 -27.06 -7.50
CA ASP A 248 -23.82 -27.12 -8.02
C ASP A 248 -23.86 -27.61 -9.47
N THR A 249 -22.88 -27.19 -10.29
CA THR A 249 -22.75 -27.64 -11.68
C THR A 249 -22.35 -29.11 -11.76
N GLY A 250 -21.43 -29.55 -10.88
CA GLY A 250 -21.04 -30.94 -10.74
C GLY A 250 -22.19 -31.84 -10.31
N GLU A 251 -22.98 -31.44 -9.32
CA GLU A 251 -24.14 -32.19 -8.85
C GLU A 251 -25.23 -32.33 -9.93
N LYS A 252 -25.51 -31.26 -10.69
CA LYS A 252 -26.45 -31.30 -11.81
C LYS A 252 -26.00 -32.28 -12.90
N MET A 253 -24.72 -32.21 -13.30
CA MET A 253 -24.19 -33.13 -14.31
C MET A 253 -24.06 -34.57 -13.80
N GLY A 254 -23.81 -34.76 -12.50
CA GLY A 254 -23.76 -36.08 -11.87
C GLY A 254 -25.10 -36.82 -11.89
N ASN A 255 -26.21 -36.07 -11.84
CA ASN A 255 -27.56 -36.63 -11.92
C ASN A 255 -28.01 -36.96 -13.36
N GLU A 256 -27.34 -36.40 -14.37
CA GLU A 256 -27.69 -36.52 -15.81
C GLU A 256 -26.71 -37.42 -16.60
N ILE A 257 -25.94 -38.30 -15.94
CA ILE A 257 -24.95 -39.15 -16.62
C ILE A 257 -25.66 -40.23 -17.46
N VAL A 258 -25.75 -40.02 -18.78
CA VAL A 258 -26.31 -40.99 -19.74
C VAL A 258 -25.30 -41.40 -20.82
N HIS A 259 -24.38 -40.52 -21.22
CA HIS A 259 -23.38 -40.81 -22.26
C HIS A 259 -21.91 -40.78 -21.80
N GLU A 260 -21.04 -41.45 -22.55
CA GLU A 260 -19.59 -41.53 -22.29
C GLU A 260 -18.87 -40.17 -22.40
N LYS A 261 -19.43 -39.21 -23.17
CA LYS A 261 -18.94 -37.83 -23.24
C LYS A 261 -19.25 -37.04 -21.95
N ASP A 262 -20.40 -37.29 -21.34
CA ASP A 262 -20.83 -36.64 -20.10
C ASP A 262 -19.95 -37.09 -18.93
N LYS A 263 -19.51 -38.36 -18.96
CA LYS A 263 -18.53 -38.89 -18.00
C LYS A 263 -17.19 -38.16 -18.04
N LYS A 264 -16.67 -37.85 -19.24
CA LYS A 264 -15.42 -37.08 -19.41
C LYS A 264 -15.58 -35.63 -18.97
N ALA A 265 -16.72 -35.00 -19.27
CA ALA A 265 -17.02 -33.64 -18.80
C ALA A 265 -17.12 -33.58 -17.27
N TYR A 266 -17.76 -34.58 -16.66
CA TYR A 266 -17.86 -34.72 -15.21
C TYR A 266 -16.49 -34.93 -14.55
N GLU A 267 -15.61 -35.76 -15.13
CA GLU A 267 -14.22 -35.90 -14.67
C GLU A 267 -13.46 -34.57 -14.71
N LEU A 268 -13.66 -33.77 -15.76
CA LEU A 268 -13.06 -32.44 -15.86
C LEU A 268 -13.60 -31.47 -14.79
N ILE A 269 -14.90 -31.51 -14.47
CA ILE A 269 -15.48 -30.71 -13.39
C ILE A 269 -14.90 -31.09 -12.03
N ILE A 270 -14.76 -32.39 -11.74
CA ILE A 270 -14.13 -32.84 -10.49
C ILE A 270 -12.69 -32.30 -10.39
N LYS A 271 -11.97 -32.30 -11.53
CA LYS A 271 -10.63 -31.73 -11.58
C LYS A 271 -10.64 -30.22 -11.34
N VAL A 272 -11.56 -29.49 -11.97
CA VAL A 272 -11.76 -28.05 -11.74
C VAL A 272 -12.05 -27.76 -10.26
N ASP A 273 -12.95 -28.50 -9.61
CA ASP A 273 -13.29 -28.32 -8.19
C ASP A 273 -12.07 -28.51 -7.29
N ARG A 274 -11.26 -29.55 -7.56
CA ARG A 274 -10.05 -29.83 -6.79
C ARG A 274 -8.99 -28.75 -6.95
N GLU A 275 -8.67 -28.36 -8.18
CA GLU A 275 -7.63 -27.36 -8.47
C GLU A 275 -8.05 -25.97 -7.96
N LEU A 276 -9.32 -25.58 -8.18
CA LEU A 276 -9.88 -24.34 -7.61
C LEU A 276 -9.87 -24.38 -6.07
N GLY A 277 -10.16 -25.54 -5.50
CA GLY A 277 -10.01 -25.85 -4.07
C GLY A 277 -8.64 -25.49 -3.52
N GLN A 278 -7.59 -25.91 -4.24
CA GLN A 278 -6.22 -25.65 -3.86
C GLN A 278 -5.84 -24.17 -3.98
N VAL A 279 -6.20 -23.52 -5.09
CA VAL A 279 -5.91 -22.09 -5.30
C VAL A 279 -6.60 -21.23 -4.24
N ASN A 280 -7.87 -21.53 -3.91
CA ASN A 280 -8.59 -20.84 -2.84
C ASN A 280 -7.91 -21.03 -1.47
N TYR A 281 -7.43 -22.24 -1.17
CA TYR A 281 -6.69 -22.49 0.07
C TYR A 281 -5.40 -21.67 0.15
N GLU A 282 -4.61 -21.63 -0.93
CA GLU A 282 -3.38 -20.82 -1.00
C GLU A 282 -3.69 -19.32 -0.84
N HIS A 283 -4.75 -18.83 -1.47
CA HIS A 283 -5.21 -17.45 -1.34
C HIS A 283 -5.65 -17.10 0.08
N ARG A 284 -6.45 -17.95 0.74
CA ARG A 284 -6.82 -17.78 2.15
C ARG A 284 -5.63 -17.73 3.09
N LEU A 285 -4.60 -18.53 2.80
CA LEU A 285 -3.36 -18.49 3.57
C LEU A 285 -2.68 -17.13 3.43
N LEU A 286 -2.66 -16.55 2.22
CA LEU A 286 -2.13 -15.20 1.99
C LEU A 286 -2.95 -14.12 2.66
N LEU A 287 -4.29 -14.19 2.62
CA LEU A 287 -5.16 -13.26 3.36
C LEU A 287 -4.79 -13.27 4.85
N LYS A 288 -4.64 -14.46 5.44
CA LYS A 288 -4.21 -14.59 6.84
C LYS A 288 -2.82 -14.00 7.10
N GLU A 289 -1.85 -14.26 6.22
CA GLU A 289 -0.50 -13.70 6.35
C GLU A 289 -0.48 -12.18 6.19
N SER A 290 -1.31 -11.63 5.30
CA SER A 290 -1.48 -10.19 5.07
C SER A 290 -2.10 -9.48 6.28
N ILE A 291 -3.09 -10.09 6.95
CA ILE A 291 -3.65 -9.58 8.20
C ILE A 291 -2.59 -9.55 9.30
N VAL A 292 -1.84 -10.65 9.45
CA VAL A 292 -0.74 -10.73 10.43
C VAL A 292 0.33 -9.69 10.14
N LEU A 293 0.66 -9.45 8.87
CA LEU A 293 1.60 -8.41 8.46
C LEU A 293 1.10 -7.02 8.86
N LYS A 294 -0.19 -6.71 8.62
CA LYS A 294 -0.80 -5.45 9.02
C LYS A 294 -0.63 -5.19 10.52
N THR A 295 -0.97 -6.18 11.35
CA THR A 295 -0.86 -6.05 12.82
C THR A 295 0.59 -5.96 13.30
N ARG A 296 1.46 -6.84 12.80
CA ARG A 296 2.88 -6.85 13.21
C ARG A 296 3.67 -5.65 12.70
N ALA A 297 3.32 -5.08 11.55
CA ALA A 297 3.93 -3.85 11.07
C ALA A 297 3.60 -2.67 11.99
N LEU A 298 2.36 -2.60 12.51
CA LEU A 298 1.96 -1.59 13.51
C LEU A 298 2.73 -1.77 14.82
N GLU A 299 2.81 -3.00 15.33
CA GLU A 299 3.56 -3.32 16.56
C GLU A 299 5.05 -3.04 16.39
N ALA A 300 5.66 -3.48 15.29
CA ALA A 300 7.07 -3.25 15.00
C ALA A 300 7.38 -1.77 14.78
N ALA A 301 6.46 -0.98 14.22
CA ALA A 301 6.59 0.48 14.13
C ALA A 301 6.55 1.15 15.50
N GLN A 302 5.66 0.72 16.39
CA GLN A 302 5.61 1.20 17.76
C GLN A 302 6.88 0.81 18.54
N GLU A 303 7.35 -0.42 18.40
CA GLU A 303 8.58 -0.91 19.00
C GLU A 303 9.81 -0.18 18.44
N ALA A 304 9.93 0.01 17.14
CA ALA A 304 11.04 0.75 16.55
C ALA A 304 11.05 2.23 16.98
N LEU A 305 9.88 2.87 17.12
CA LEU A 305 9.78 4.22 17.69
C LEU A 305 10.23 4.23 19.16
N TYR A 306 9.87 3.19 19.93
CA TYR A 306 10.29 3.03 21.31
C TYR A 306 11.80 2.80 21.45
N TYR A 307 12.37 1.93 20.61
CA TYR A 307 13.79 1.59 20.60
C TYR A 307 14.66 2.65 19.91
N SER A 308 14.13 3.45 18.98
CA SER A 308 14.85 4.59 18.40
C SER A 308 15.03 5.73 19.42
N GLY A 309 14.19 5.80 20.45
CA GLY A 309 14.34 6.74 21.56
C GLY A 309 15.30 6.25 22.65
N ILE A 310 15.63 4.96 22.68
CA ILE A 310 16.57 4.36 23.63
C ILE A 310 17.88 4.19 22.88
N ASP A 311 18.90 5.02 23.17
CA ASP A 311 20.26 4.75 22.72
C ASP A 311 20.57 3.29 23.10
N SER A 312 21.02 2.50 22.13
CA SER A 312 21.32 1.08 22.32
C SER A 312 22.12 0.92 23.61
N PHE A 313 21.53 0.30 24.63
CA PHE A 313 22.15 0.17 25.95
C PHE A 313 23.50 -0.54 25.80
N ASN A 314 24.57 0.23 25.81
CA ASN A 314 25.91 -0.29 25.61
C ASN A 314 26.39 -0.85 26.95
N PHE A 315 26.18 -2.15 27.16
CA PHE A 315 26.58 -2.86 28.37
C PHE A 315 28.03 -2.59 28.77
N ASP A 316 28.93 -2.44 27.78
CA ASP A 316 30.35 -2.21 28.01
C ASP A 316 30.63 -0.80 28.55
N GLN A 317 29.92 0.23 28.07
CA GLN A 317 30.11 1.60 28.56
C GLN A 317 29.31 1.87 29.85
N GLU A 318 28.03 1.50 29.87
CA GLU A 318 27.12 1.89 30.95
C GLU A 318 27.26 1.04 32.21
N ILE A 319 27.46 -0.28 32.06
CA ILE A 319 27.62 -1.17 33.21
C ILE A 319 29.10 -1.44 33.46
N ALA A 320 29.81 -2.02 32.48
CA ALA A 320 31.18 -2.45 32.70
C ALA A 320 32.10 -1.24 32.95
N GLY A 321 32.01 -0.20 32.11
CA GLY A 321 32.76 1.04 32.26
C GLY A 321 32.57 1.68 33.64
N ARG A 322 31.33 1.81 34.12
CA ARG A 322 31.03 2.37 35.47
C ARG A 322 31.52 1.48 36.61
N LEU A 323 31.44 0.16 36.46
CA LEU A 323 31.89 -0.82 37.46
C LEU A 323 33.42 -0.83 37.61
N PHE A 324 34.17 -0.56 36.54
CA PHE A 324 35.63 -0.49 36.57
C PHE A 324 36.18 0.91 36.87
N SER A 325 35.48 1.98 36.46
CA SER A 325 35.91 3.38 36.68
C SER A 325 35.62 3.91 38.09
N SER A 326 34.54 3.43 38.72
CA SER A 326 34.21 3.76 40.11
C SER A 326 34.31 2.50 40.98
N PRO A 327 35.11 2.50 42.06
CA PRO A 327 35.20 1.35 42.95
C PRO A 327 33.89 1.24 43.75
N LEU A 328 32.90 0.57 43.16
CA LEU A 328 31.65 0.26 43.83
C LEU A 328 31.95 -0.64 45.04
N PRO A 329 31.25 -0.44 46.18
CA PRO A 329 31.34 -1.35 47.30
C PRO A 329 31.01 -2.79 46.87
N LEU A 330 31.80 -3.77 47.35
CA LEU A 330 31.69 -5.19 47.00
C LEU A 330 30.25 -5.75 47.01
N HIS A 331 29.41 -5.27 47.91
CA HIS A 331 28.01 -5.68 48.00
C HIS A 331 27.19 -5.21 46.78
N ALA A 332 27.40 -3.98 46.30
CA ALA A 332 26.70 -3.43 45.13
C ALA A 332 27.17 -4.11 43.84
N SER A 333 28.47 -4.35 43.70
CA SER A 333 29.03 -5.09 42.55
C SER A 333 28.53 -6.53 42.49
N ARG A 334 28.36 -7.19 43.65
CA ARG A 334 27.79 -8.54 43.72
C ARG A 334 26.35 -8.57 43.22
N MET A 335 25.52 -7.61 43.60
CA MET A 335 24.13 -7.52 43.13
C MET A 335 24.02 -7.33 41.61
N LEU A 336 24.95 -6.58 41.00
CA LEU A 336 24.99 -6.37 39.55
C LEU A 336 25.42 -7.62 38.78
N ILE A 337 26.32 -8.41 39.34
CA ILE A 337 26.92 -9.58 38.68
C ILE A 337 26.12 -10.87 38.95
N GLU A 338 25.39 -10.95 40.08
CA GLU A 338 24.62 -12.13 40.51
C GLU A 338 23.64 -12.69 39.45
N PRO A 339 22.91 -11.88 38.65
CA PRO A 339 22.07 -12.38 37.57
C PRO A 339 22.84 -13.08 36.44
N PHE A 340 24.11 -12.72 36.25
CA PHE A 340 24.99 -13.26 35.20
C PHE A 340 25.85 -14.43 35.68
N MET A 341 25.94 -14.62 37.00
CA MET A 341 26.62 -15.77 37.61
C MET A 341 25.63 -16.92 37.76
N PHE A 342 25.20 -17.47 36.63
CA PHE A 342 24.50 -18.75 36.66
C PHE A 342 25.46 -19.84 37.15
N LEU A 343 24.99 -20.69 38.06
CA LEU A 343 25.66 -21.97 38.34
C LEU A 343 25.79 -22.71 37.02
N GLU A 344 26.99 -23.23 36.72
CA GLU A 344 27.25 -24.03 35.52
C GLU A 344 26.15 -25.09 35.36
N MET A 345 25.27 -24.90 34.39
CA MET A 345 24.29 -25.90 34.02
C MET A 345 25.00 -26.98 33.23
N HIS A 346 25.27 -28.12 33.87
CA HIS A 346 25.79 -29.31 33.19
C HIS A 346 24.81 -29.69 32.07
N LYS A 347 25.28 -29.64 30.81
CA LYS A 347 24.49 -30.03 29.63
C LYS A 347 24.46 -31.55 29.49
N GLU A 348 23.87 -32.23 30.46
CA GLU A 348 23.64 -33.67 30.39
C GLU A 348 22.18 -33.96 30.08
N TRP A 349 21.98 -34.93 29.18
CA TRP A 349 20.66 -35.42 28.88
C TRP A 349 20.16 -36.27 30.04
N SER A 350 19.21 -35.74 30.80
CA SER A 350 18.57 -36.49 31.88
C SER A 350 17.63 -37.56 31.28
N PRO A 351 17.78 -38.85 31.64
CA PRO A 351 16.85 -39.90 31.21
C PRO A 351 15.40 -39.66 31.64
N LEU A 352 15.18 -38.86 32.68
CA LEU A 352 13.85 -38.46 33.14
C LEU A 352 13.15 -37.52 32.15
N ALA A 353 13.87 -36.90 31.21
CA ALA A 353 13.30 -36.07 30.16
C ALA A 353 12.35 -36.87 29.24
N VAL A 354 12.52 -38.20 29.13
CA VAL A 354 11.63 -39.07 28.33
C VAL A 354 10.19 -39.05 28.84
N PHE A 355 10.00 -38.92 30.15
CA PHE A 355 8.69 -38.91 30.80
C PHE A 355 8.09 -37.51 30.92
N SER A 356 8.83 -36.47 30.54
CA SER A 356 8.30 -35.12 30.46
C SER A 356 7.21 -35.03 29.38
N ARG A 357 6.29 -34.07 29.52
CA ARG A 357 5.25 -33.82 28.51
C ARG A 357 5.92 -33.54 27.16
N GLN A 358 5.85 -34.50 26.24
CA GLN A 358 6.33 -34.31 24.89
C GLN A 358 5.36 -33.40 24.14
N ARG A 359 5.86 -32.25 23.69
CA ARG A 359 5.10 -31.35 22.82
C ARG A 359 5.07 -31.98 21.43
N ILE A 360 3.89 -32.38 20.96
CA ILE A 360 3.71 -32.81 19.58
C ILE A 360 3.75 -31.54 18.72
N GLU A 361 4.95 -31.17 18.27
CA GLU A 361 5.16 -30.04 17.38
C GLU A 361 5.03 -30.48 15.92
N ASN A 362 4.08 -29.88 15.19
CA ASN A 362 4.05 -29.99 13.74
C ASN A 362 5.34 -29.41 13.16
N ARG A 363 6.08 -30.20 12.35
CA ARG A 363 7.32 -29.79 11.67
C ARG A 363 7.22 -28.47 10.88
N SER A 364 6.01 -28.00 10.57
CA SER A 364 5.78 -26.70 9.90
C SER A 364 5.99 -25.47 10.80
N ARG A 365 6.01 -25.61 12.13
CA ARG A 365 6.21 -24.48 13.07
C ARG A 365 7.68 -24.17 13.39
N LEU A 366 8.59 -25.12 13.19
CA LEU A 366 10.02 -24.96 13.54
C LEU A 366 10.75 -23.89 12.71
N LYS A 367 10.19 -23.46 11.57
CA LYS A 367 10.79 -22.37 10.77
C LYS A 367 10.26 -20.97 11.08
N LYS A 368 9.15 -20.80 11.82
CA LYS A 368 8.50 -19.47 11.94
C LYS A 368 8.90 -18.64 13.17
N SER A 369 9.76 -19.15 14.06
CA SER A 369 10.20 -18.42 15.26
C SER A 369 11.68 -18.07 15.30
N GLN A 370 12.47 -18.47 14.30
CA GLN A 370 13.86 -18.02 14.14
C GLN A 370 14.04 -16.96 13.05
N ASP A 371 13.01 -16.61 12.27
CA ASP A 371 13.11 -15.54 11.26
C ASP A 371 13.14 -14.10 11.84
N PHE A 372 13.32 -13.94 13.15
CA PHE A 372 14.03 -12.77 13.67
C PHE A 372 15.54 -13.04 13.57
N LEU A 373 15.99 -13.35 12.36
CA LEU A 373 17.36 -13.70 12.08
C LEU A 373 18.06 -12.49 11.47
N SER A 374 19.03 -12.03 12.25
CA SER A 374 20.26 -11.36 11.84
C SER A 374 20.10 -10.05 11.07
N VAL A 375 20.25 -8.97 11.83
CA VAL A 375 21.19 -7.87 11.56
C VAL A 375 22.03 -8.10 10.30
N SER A 376 21.64 -7.43 9.22
CA SER A 376 22.44 -6.96 8.07
C SER A 376 21.45 -6.04 7.33
N ASP A 377 21.62 -4.73 7.27
CA ASP A 377 22.83 -4.00 6.88
C ASP A 377 23.14 -2.87 7.88
N ARG A 378 24.26 -2.99 8.62
CA ARG A 378 24.73 -1.93 9.54
C ARG A 378 25.02 -0.62 8.80
N GLU A 379 25.29 -0.67 7.51
CA GLU A 379 25.67 0.48 6.68
C GLU A 379 24.46 1.39 6.35
N GLU A 380 23.30 0.83 5.94
CA GLU A 380 22.10 1.63 5.65
C GLU A 380 21.51 2.30 6.90
N THR A 381 21.58 1.64 8.07
CA THR A 381 21.10 2.23 9.33
C THR A 381 22.02 3.36 9.80
N GLU A 382 23.32 3.28 9.52
CA GLU A 382 24.28 4.35 9.84
C GLU A 382 24.06 5.61 8.98
N GLU A 383 23.73 5.45 7.68
CA GLU A 383 23.42 6.56 6.78
C GLU A 383 22.15 7.33 7.21
N ASP A 384 21.09 6.62 7.58
CA ASP A 384 19.84 7.24 8.05
C ASP A 384 20.02 7.99 9.38
N ILE A 385 20.79 7.42 10.31
CA ILE A 385 21.16 8.07 11.58
C ILE A 385 21.98 9.34 11.31
N GLU A 386 22.88 9.31 10.32
CA GLU A 386 23.70 10.46 9.98
C GLU A 386 22.88 11.61 9.37
N ILE A 387 21.93 11.31 8.48
CA ILE A 387 21.01 12.28 7.88
C ILE A 387 20.15 12.94 8.96
N GLN A 388 19.58 12.14 9.87
CA GLN A 388 18.77 12.67 10.96
C GLN A 388 19.60 13.50 11.95
N GLY A 389 20.82 13.07 12.27
CA GLY A 389 21.75 13.85 13.10
C GLY A 389 22.13 15.19 12.48
N ASN A 390 22.27 15.26 11.15
CA ASN A 390 22.51 16.53 10.45
C ASN A 390 21.29 17.46 10.52
N ASN A 391 20.07 16.92 10.35
CA ASN A 391 18.84 17.70 10.49
C ASN A 391 18.68 18.25 11.92
N PHE A 392 19.00 17.46 12.94
CA PHE A 392 18.95 17.91 14.33
C PHE A 392 20.01 18.97 14.61
N LYS A 393 21.20 18.88 14.02
CA LYS A 393 22.22 19.92 14.10
C LYS A 393 21.72 21.26 13.53
N GLU A 394 21.05 21.25 12.38
CA GLU A 394 20.47 22.46 11.79
C GLU A 394 19.41 23.07 12.72
N ILE A 395 18.52 22.25 13.27
CA ILE A 395 17.49 22.71 14.21
C ILE A 395 18.13 23.30 15.47
N THR A 396 19.19 22.66 16.00
CA THR A 396 19.97 23.17 17.13
C THR A 396 20.64 24.50 16.83
N SER A 397 21.21 24.71 15.63
CA SER A 397 21.80 26.00 15.27
C SER A 397 20.76 27.12 15.25
N ILE A 398 19.58 26.87 14.67
CA ILE A 398 18.49 27.85 14.64
C ILE A 398 17.97 28.14 16.05
N LEU A 399 17.92 27.12 16.92
CA LEU A 399 17.57 27.30 18.33
C LEU A 399 18.59 28.17 19.08
N LEU A 400 19.89 27.97 18.85
CA LEU A 400 20.95 28.76 19.48
C LEU A 400 20.98 30.21 18.98
N ASP A 401 20.63 30.43 17.71
CA ASP A 401 20.46 31.77 17.12
C ASP A 401 19.23 32.48 17.69
N ALA A 402 18.13 31.75 17.88
CA ALA A 402 16.91 32.27 18.53
C ALA A 402 17.14 32.59 20.01
N LEU A 403 17.98 31.82 20.70
CA LEU A 403 18.31 32.01 22.12
C LEU A 403 19.24 33.22 22.36
N GLY A 404 20.13 33.54 21.41
CA GLY A 404 21.08 34.65 21.56
C GLY A 404 21.97 34.52 22.80
N ASP A 405 21.87 35.49 23.72
CA ASP A 405 22.53 35.55 25.03
C ASP A 405 21.62 35.13 26.21
N GLY A 406 20.38 34.71 25.92
CA GLY A 406 19.41 34.24 26.91
C GLY A 406 19.75 32.86 27.47
N LYS A 407 19.22 32.53 28.65
CA LYS A 407 19.37 31.20 29.27
C LYS A 407 18.11 30.32 29.18
N ASP A 408 16.95 30.94 28.96
CA ASP A 408 15.66 30.26 28.89
C ASP A 408 14.96 30.67 27.58
N ILE A 409 14.35 29.72 26.89
CA ILE A 409 13.50 29.99 25.71
C ILE A 409 12.30 29.05 25.68
N ASP A 410 11.14 29.60 25.31
CA ASP A 410 9.91 28.83 25.14
C ASP A 410 9.75 28.37 23.68
N LEU A 411 9.14 27.19 23.49
CA LEU A 411 8.85 26.65 22.17
C LEU A 411 7.99 27.60 21.32
N ARG A 412 7.13 28.41 21.96
CA ARG A 412 6.37 29.48 21.31
C ARG A 412 7.27 30.50 20.64
N GLU A 413 8.27 30.98 21.37
CA GLU A 413 9.17 32.04 20.92
C GLU A 413 10.05 31.53 19.78
N VAL A 414 10.46 30.26 19.85
CA VAL A 414 11.16 29.58 18.74
C VAL A 414 10.29 29.47 17.50
N ALA A 415 9.03 29.06 17.64
CA ALA A 415 8.11 28.93 16.51
C ALA A 415 7.82 30.29 15.85
N GLU A 416 7.67 31.36 16.64
CA GLU A 416 7.53 32.72 16.13
C GLU A 416 8.80 33.22 15.43
N TYR A 417 9.98 32.92 15.98
CA TYR A 417 11.26 33.27 15.38
C TYR A 417 11.47 32.57 14.03
N MET A 418 11.11 31.30 13.93
CA MET A 418 11.20 30.52 12.67
C MET A 418 10.24 31.04 11.59
N LYS A 419 9.03 31.50 11.98
CA LYS A 419 8.09 32.16 11.05
C LYS A 419 8.63 33.50 10.54
N ARG A 420 9.25 34.31 11.41
CA ARG A 420 9.82 35.62 11.03
C ARG A 420 11.09 35.50 10.17
N SER A 421 11.88 34.45 10.37
CA SER A 421 13.18 34.25 9.70
C SER A 421 13.07 33.44 8.40
N GLY A 422 11.87 33.00 8.00
CA GLY A 422 11.62 32.29 6.74
C GLY A 422 11.85 30.77 6.79
N TYR A 423 11.90 30.17 7.99
CA TYR A 423 12.08 28.72 8.20
C TYR A 423 10.76 27.95 8.34
N GLU A 424 9.66 28.44 7.77
CA GLU A 424 8.33 27.80 7.87
C GLU A 424 8.33 26.35 7.35
N ASN A 425 9.14 26.07 6.33
CA ASN A 425 9.32 24.72 5.77
C ASN A 425 9.85 23.69 6.78
N ILE A 426 10.53 24.11 7.85
CA ILE A 426 11.05 23.22 8.91
C ILE A 426 9.96 22.94 9.95
N LEU A 427 9.10 23.93 10.23
CA LEU A 427 7.93 23.75 11.12
C LEU A 427 6.90 22.78 10.54
N ASP A 428 6.79 22.68 9.21
CA ASP A 428 5.95 21.68 8.55
C ASP A 428 6.54 20.25 8.57
N ARG A 429 7.80 20.09 8.99
CA ARG A 429 8.48 18.78 9.05
C ARG A 429 8.38 18.18 10.45
N ARG A 430 8.04 16.89 10.50
CA ARG A 430 7.96 16.10 11.76
C ARG A 430 9.28 16.10 12.54
N CYS A 431 10.42 16.18 11.86
CA CYS A 431 11.76 16.20 12.46
C CYS A 431 11.91 17.28 13.55
N PHE A 432 11.24 18.43 13.41
CA PHE A 432 11.24 19.50 14.43
C PHE A 432 10.53 19.08 15.72
N TYR A 433 9.37 18.43 15.60
CA TYR A 433 8.62 17.95 16.76
C TYR A 433 9.27 16.73 17.40
N ASP A 434 9.79 15.80 16.59
CA ASP A 434 10.53 14.63 17.07
C ASP A 434 11.77 15.09 17.86
N TYR A 435 12.49 16.12 17.40
CA TYR A 435 13.62 16.72 18.12
C TYR A 435 13.23 17.21 19.52
N TRP A 436 12.16 17.99 19.66
CA TRP A 436 11.72 18.53 20.96
C TRP A 436 11.22 17.47 21.92
N ILE A 437 10.46 16.48 21.42
CA ILE A 437 9.97 15.36 22.22
C ILE A 437 11.13 14.52 22.74
N LEU A 438 12.10 14.19 21.88
CA LEU A 438 13.27 13.41 22.25
C LEU A 438 14.19 14.19 23.20
N LEU A 439 14.36 15.49 23.01
CA LEU A 439 15.14 16.35 23.91
C LEU A 439 14.49 16.47 25.30
N HIS A 440 13.15 16.57 25.36
CA HIS A 440 12.40 16.51 26.61
C HIS A 440 12.58 15.17 27.33
N GLN A 441 12.48 14.06 26.61
CA GLN A 441 12.66 12.72 27.19
C GLN A 441 14.08 12.47 27.73
N LYS A 442 15.10 13.07 27.09
CA LYS A 442 16.50 12.98 27.55
C LYS A 442 16.84 13.97 28.67
N SER A 443 16.00 14.99 28.92
CA SER A 443 16.25 15.99 29.96
C SER A 443 16.04 15.41 31.37
N PRO A 444 16.92 15.70 32.34
CA PRO A 444 18.07 16.61 32.28
C PRO A 444 19.34 15.95 31.69
N VAL A 445 19.95 16.59 30.69
CA VAL A 445 21.21 16.13 30.07
C VAL A 445 22.37 16.93 30.65
N ASN A 446 23.33 16.22 31.26
CA ASN A 446 24.59 16.82 31.70
C ASN A 446 25.63 16.65 30.58
N LEU A 447 26.03 17.76 29.95
CA LEU A 447 26.84 17.76 28.74
C LEU A 447 28.32 17.44 29.02
N LYS A 448 28.79 17.57 30.28
CA LYS A 448 30.19 17.27 30.68
C LYS A 448 30.56 15.79 30.67
N ASN A 449 29.57 14.91 30.86
CA ASN A 449 29.78 13.46 30.96
C ASN A 449 29.36 12.71 29.69
N TYR A 450 28.90 13.43 28.66
CA TYR A 450 28.54 12.82 27.39
C TYR A 450 29.82 12.63 26.57
N GLU A 451 30.35 11.41 26.54
CA GLU A 451 31.34 11.04 25.53
C GLU A 451 30.65 11.04 24.16
N SER A 452 31.09 11.95 23.30
CA SER A 452 30.61 12.13 21.93
C SER A 452 30.82 10.87 21.11
N SER A 453 29.86 9.96 21.18
CA SER A 453 29.69 8.96 20.15
C SER A 453 29.08 9.67 18.95
N GLU A 454 29.91 9.97 17.94
CA GLU A 454 29.50 10.56 16.65
C GLU A 454 28.34 9.78 15.98
N LYS A 455 28.07 8.55 16.44
CA LYS A 455 27.00 7.65 16.00
C LYS A 455 25.65 7.86 16.71
N SER A 456 25.51 8.77 17.67
CA SER A 456 24.22 9.08 18.30
C SER A 456 23.50 10.20 17.55
N LEU A 457 22.17 10.07 17.40
CA LEU A 457 21.29 11.05 16.73
C LEU A 457 21.45 12.49 17.26
N PHE A 458 21.78 12.64 18.54
CA PHE A 458 21.97 13.96 19.18
C PHE A 458 23.43 14.35 19.39
N GLY A 459 24.42 13.51 19.03
CA GLY A 459 25.84 13.79 19.29
C GLY A 459 26.26 15.16 18.74
N LYS A 460 25.96 15.41 17.47
CA LYS A 460 26.26 16.68 16.78
C LYS A 460 25.50 17.88 17.38
N SER A 461 24.30 17.67 17.94
CA SER A 461 23.50 18.70 18.60
C SER A 461 24.03 19.02 20.00
N PHE A 462 24.40 18.01 20.78
CA PHE A 462 24.98 18.18 22.12
C PHE A 462 26.36 18.83 22.06
N ASP A 463 27.17 18.57 21.03
CA ASP A 463 28.43 19.29 20.80
C ASP A 463 28.24 20.80 20.63
N LEU A 464 27.13 21.23 20.00
CA LEU A 464 26.80 22.64 19.84
C LEU A 464 26.31 23.28 21.14
N PHE A 465 25.53 22.55 21.94
CA PHE A 465 25.09 23.04 23.26
C PHE A 465 26.23 23.09 24.28
N ALA A 466 27.17 22.15 24.23
CA ALA A 466 28.34 22.10 25.11
C ALA A 466 29.27 23.33 24.96
N GLN A 467 29.15 24.08 23.85
CA GLN A 467 29.89 25.34 23.66
C GLN A 467 29.32 26.50 24.47
N LYS A 468 28.05 26.45 24.90
CA LYS A 468 27.37 27.56 25.61
C LYS A 468 26.95 27.23 27.05
N SER A 469 26.72 25.96 27.42
CA SER A 469 26.20 25.60 28.75
C SER A 469 26.59 24.20 29.21
N ASP A 470 26.54 23.97 30.51
CA ASP A 470 26.97 22.70 31.13
C ASP A 470 25.81 21.69 31.25
N CYS A 471 24.57 22.17 31.36
CA CYS A 471 23.36 21.35 31.51
C CYS A 471 22.20 21.87 30.65
N ILE A 472 21.41 20.95 30.08
CA ILE A 472 20.16 21.27 29.37
C ILE A 472 18.99 20.65 30.11
N CYS A 473 17.99 21.47 30.40
CA CYS A 473 16.73 21.06 31.01
C CYS A 473 15.55 21.54 30.15
N VAL A 474 14.84 20.60 29.52
CA VAL A 474 13.55 20.88 28.88
C VAL A 474 12.42 20.46 29.83
N LYS A 475 11.45 21.35 30.08
CA LYS A 475 10.28 21.08 30.91
C LYS A 475 9.00 21.43 30.16
N GLU A 476 7.99 20.56 30.23
CA GLU A 476 6.64 20.87 29.74
C GLU A 476 5.99 22.00 30.56
N ILE A 477 5.37 22.95 29.84
CA ILE A 477 4.55 24.05 30.39
C ILE A 477 3.08 23.82 30.00
N GLU A 478 2.15 24.35 30.80
CA GLU A 478 0.72 24.31 30.47
C GLU A 478 0.39 25.15 29.22
N GLY A 479 -0.02 24.47 28.14
CA GLY A 479 -0.55 25.07 26.93
C GLY A 479 -0.31 24.18 25.70
N VAL A 480 -1.31 24.04 24.83
CA VAL A 480 -1.17 23.34 23.55
C VAL A 480 -0.94 24.37 22.45
N LEU A 481 0.12 24.17 21.67
CA LEU A 481 0.47 25.00 20.53
C LEU A 481 0.03 24.36 19.23
N GLU A 482 -0.81 25.08 18.49
CA GLU A 482 -1.06 24.83 17.07
C GLU A 482 0.00 25.59 16.27
N VAL A 483 1.08 24.90 15.92
CA VAL A 483 2.21 25.53 15.20
C VAL A 483 1.88 25.66 13.70
N THR A 484 1.19 24.66 13.14
CA THR A 484 0.69 24.56 11.75
C THR A 484 -0.66 23.81 11.71
N GLU A 485 -1.39 23.83 10.59
CA GLU A 485 -2.70 23.13 10.45
C GLU A 485 -2.63 21.60 10.67
N ARG A 486 -1.42 21.02 10.68
CA ARG A 486 -1.18 19.58 10.77
C ARG A 486 -0.64 19.08 12.11
N PHE A 487 0.01 19.92 12.91
CA PHE A 487 0.74 19.47 14.10
C PHE A 487 0.43 20.31 15.33
N THR A 488 0.08 19.62 16.42
CA THR A 488 -0.13 20.20 17.74
C THR A 488 0.89 19.61 18.71
N ILE A 489 1.54 20.48 19.50
CA ILE A 489 2.53 20.07 20.50
C ILE A 489 2.29 20.84 21.80
N LYS A 490 2.52 20.21 22.95
CA LYS A 490 2.52 20.93 24.22
C LYS A 490 3.71 21.87 24.27
N ASP A 491 3.50 23.02 24.89
CA ASP A 491 4.56 23.99 25.07
C ASP A 491 5.67 23.45 25.99
N MET A 492 6.91 23.76 25.64
CA MET A 492 8.10 23.29 26.35
C MET A 492 9.05 24.46 26.55
N ASN A 493 9.60 24.58 27.75
CA ASN A 493 10.63 25.55 28.08
C ASN A 493 11.98 24.85 28.14
N LEU A 494 12.94 25.37 27.38
CA LEU A 494 14.31 24.92 27.36
C LEU A 494 15.15 25.88 28.20
N ARG A 495 15.83 25.35 29.21
CA ARG A 495 16.78 26.08 30.06
C ARG A 495 18.19 25.55 29.87
N LEU A 496 19.12 26.47 29.69
CA LEU A 496 20.56 26.22 29.68
C LEU A 496 21.13 26.64 31.04
N GLU A 497 21.63 25.66 31.80
CA GLU A 497 22.21 25.83 33.14
C GLU A 497 23.74 25.82 33.14
#